data_AF-A0AAN2QDC0-F1
#
_entry.id   AF-A0AAN2QDC0-F1
#
_cell.length_a   1.000
_cell.length_b   1.000
_cell.length_c   1.000
_cell.angle_alpha   90.00
_cell.angle_beta   90.00
_cell.angle_gamma   90.00
#
_symmetry.space_group_name_H-M   'P 1'
#
loop_
_entity.id
_entity.type
_entity.pdbx_description
1 polymer ?
#
loop_
_entity_poly.entity_id
_entity_poly.type
_entity_poly.pdbx_seq_one_letter_code
_entity_poly.pdbx_strand_id
1 'polypeptide(L)' 'MSERILSAINDVEKGGRPVFPLMPFHVFPEYMALLRKALEKKTQKRTDK' A
#
# COMPACT_ATOMS: atom_id res chain seq x y z
N MET A 1 -12.08 -1.39 -7.76
CA MET A 1 -10.95 -1.95 -6.98
C MET A 1 -11.50 -2.55 -5.69
N SER A 2 -11.01 -3.71 -5.24
CA SER A 2 -11.58 -4.42 -4.06
C SER A 2 -11.31 -3.68 -2.75
N GLU A 3 -12.28 -3.70 -1.81
CA GLU A 3 -12.12 -3.14 -0.46
C GLU A 3 -10.91 -3.70 0.29
N ARG A 4 -10.58 -4.99 0.07
CA ARG A 4 -9.42 -5.64 0.69
C ARG A 4 -8.10 -5.02 0.24
N ILE A 5 -8.02 -4.64 -1.03
CA ILE A 5 -6.83 -4.01 -1.60
C ILE A 5 -6.64 -2.62 -0.99
N LEU A 6 -7.73 -1.84 -0.92
CA LEU A 6 -7.69 -0.49 -0.34
C LEU A 6 -7.35 -0.53 1.16
N SER A 7 -7.89 -1.50 1.91
CA SER A 7 -7.55 -1.71 3.32
C SER A 7 -6.06 -1.98 3.51
N ALA A 8 -5.47 -2.87 2.70
CA ALA A 8 -4.04 -3.19 2.80
C ALA A 8 -3.15 -1.96 2.53
N ILE A 9 -3.52 -1.09 1.60
CA ILE A 9 -2.79 0.16 1.33
C ILE A 9 -2.91 1.13 2.52
N ASN A 10 -4.11 1.32 3.06
CA ASN A 10 -4.34 2.19 4.22
C ASN A 10 -3.55 1.74 5.45
N ASP A 11 -3.44 0.43 5.68
CA ASP A 11 -2.65 -0.11 6.78
C ASP A 11 -1.17 0.24 6.63
N VAL A 12 -0.63 0.18 5.41
CA VAL A 12 0.75 0.60 5.12
C VAL A 12 0.94 2.10 5.38
N GLU A 13 -0.01 2.94 4.94
CA GLU A 13 0.04 4.39 5.16
C GLU A 13 0.01 4.76 6.66
N LYS A 14 -0.65 3.94 7.49
CA LYS A 14 -0.66 4.07 8.95
C LYS A 14 0.57 3.48 9.65
N GLY A 15 1.52 2.94 8.89
CA GLY A 15 2.78 2.40 9.41
C GLY A 15 2.79 0.88 9.59
N GLY A 16 1.70 0.20 9.25
CA GLY A 16 1.61 -1.26 9.20
C GLY A 16 2.60 -1.89 8.22
N ARG A 17 2.71 -3.22 8.28
CA ARG A 17 3.54 -4.00 7.35
C ARG A 17 2.78 -4.19 6.03
N PRO A 18 3.45 -4.07 4.89
CA PRO A 18 2.83 -4.35 3.60
C PRO A 18 2.49 -5.84 3.48
N VAL A 19 1.26 -6.12 3.04
CA VAL A 19 0.74 -7.48 2.82
C VAL A 19 0.12 -7.57 1.44
N PHE A 20 0.32 -8.68 0.75
CA PHE A 20 -0.31 -8.93 -0.54
C PHE A 20 -1.66 -9.63 -0.31
N PRO A 21 -2.80 -8.92 -0.47
CA PRO A 21 -4.10 -9.57 -0.36
C PRO A 21 -4.30 -10.55 -1.53
N LEU A 22 -5.18 -11.52 -1.33
CA LEU A 22 -5.67 -12.33 -2.45
C LEU A 22 -6.38 -11.41 -3.45
N MET A 23 -5.83 -11.31 -4.65
CA MET A 23 -6.34 -10.47 -5.73
C MET A 23 -6.10 -11.13 -7.09
N PRO A 24 -6.92 -10.80 -8.11
CA PRO A 24 -6.65 -11.24 -9.48
C PRO A 24 -5.31 -10.69 -9.98
N PHE A 25 -4.57 -11.50 -10.74
CA PHE A 25 -3.23 -11.12 -11.23
C PHE A 25 -3.23 -9.84 -12.08
N HIS A 26 -4.29 -9.58 -12.86
CA HIS A 26 -4.40 -8.37 -13.67
C HIS A 26 -4.47 -7.07 -12.83
N VAL A 27 -4.81 -7.15 -11.55
CA VAL A 27 -4.85 -5.99 -10.62
C VAL A 27 -3.50 -5.76 -9.93
N PHE A 28 -2.59 -6.74 -10.00
CA PHE A 28 -1.28 -6.67 -9.35
C PHE A 28 -0.46 -5.42 -9.72
N PRO A 29 -0.37 -5.00 -11.00
CA PRO A 29 0.39 -3.80 -11.36
C PRO A 29 -0.15 -2.52 -10.71
N GLU A 30 -1.49 -2.38 -10.66
CA GLU A 30 -2.17 -1.24 -10.05
C GLU A 30 -1.94 -1.22 -8.53
N TYR A 31 -2.03 -2.39 -7.88
CA TYR A 31 -1.71 -2.52 -6.47
C TYR A 31 -0.26 -2.12 -6.15
N MET A 32 0.71 -2.58 -6.94
CA MET A 32 2.12 -2.24 -6.75
C MET A 32 2.40 -0.75 -6.89
N ALA A 33 1.69 -0.05 -7.78
CA ALA A 33 1.79 1.40 -7.92
C ALA A 33 1.31 2.12 -6.64
N LEU A 34 0.17 1.70 -6.10
CA LEU A 34 -0.36 2.25 -4.84
C LEU A 34 0.54 1.93 -3.65
N LEU A 35 1.08 0.71 -3.59
CA LEU A 35 1.96 0.28 -2.52
C LEU A 35 3.25 1.11 -2.47
N ARG A 36 3.88 1.36 -3.63
CA ARG A 36 5.05 2.24 -3.74
C ARG A 36 4.76 3.63 -3.19
N LYS A 37 3.65 4.24 -3.61
CA LYS A 37 3.22 5.56 -3.14
C LYS A 37 2.97 5.60 -1.62
N ALA A 38 2.38 4.55 -1.05
CA ALA A 38 2.16 4.45 0.38
C ALA A 38 3.48 4.34 1.18
N LEU A 39 4.46 3.58 0.66
CA LEU A 39 5.78 3.43 1.27
C LEU A 39 6.62 4.71 1.19
N GLU A 40 6.53 5.45 0.09
CA GLU A 40 7.18 6.76 -0.07
C GLU A 40 6.65 7.77 0.96
N LYS A 41 5.32 7.87 1.11
CA LYS A 41 4.68 8.71 2.14
C LYS A 41 5.15 8.35 3.56
N LYS A 42 5.28 7.06 3.86
CA LYS A 42 5.77 6.59 5.16
C LYS A 42 7.21 7.01 5.41
N THR A 43 8.05 6.94 4.36
CA THR A 43 9.46 7.34 4.44
C THR A 43 9.58 8.84 4.69
N GLN A 44 8.82 9.65 3.95
CA GLN A 44 8.84 11.11 4.10
C GLN A 44 8.37 11.57 5.50
N LYS A 45 7.34 10.94 6.07
CA LYS A 45 6.91 11.19 7.47
C LYS A 45 7.97 10.83 8.53
N ARG A 46 8.94 9.97 8.19
CA ARG A 46 10.03 9.59 9.09
C ARG A 46 11.21 10.55 9.03
N THR A 47 11.46 11.16 7.87
CA THR A 47 12.54 12.14 7.68
C THR A 47 12.18 13.56 8.08
N ASP A 48 10.89 13.86 8.26
CA ASP A 48 10.39 15.16 8.74
C ASP A 48 10.43 15.30 10.29
N LYS A 49 10.98 14.30 11.00
CA LYS A 49 11.12 14.26 12.46
C LYS A 49 12.58 14.27 12.87
#